data_AF-A0A830C2D9-F1
#
_entry.id   AF-A0A830C2D9-F1
#
_cell.length_a   1.000
_cell.length_b   1.000
_cell.length_c   1.000
_cell.angle_alpha   90.00
_cell.angle_beta   90.00
_cell.angle_gamma   90.00
#
_symmetry.space_group_name_H-M   'P 1'
#
loop_
_entity.id
_entity.type
_entity.pdbx_description
1 polymer ?
#
loop_
_entity_poly.entity_id
_entity_poly.type
_entity_poly.pdbx_seq_one_letter_code
_entity_poly.pdbx_strand_id
1 'polypeptide(L)'
;MIEPYRRPKSFTPLVTIYVCAFYTGIIGAAITEQLYKEKYWEDHPGQVVPLMKPMFYGGPWRVMGGDVPRFVEEPSKAATS
;
A
#
# COMPACT_ATOMS: atom_id res chain seq x y z
N MET A 1 45.54 15.19 -11.68
CA MET A 1 44.47 15.59 -12.61
C MET A 1 43.20 14.91 -12.14
N ILE A 2 42.32 15.63 -11.43
CA ILE A 2 41.01 15.10 -11.03
C ILE A 2 40.11 15.25 -12.26
N GLU A 3 39.60 14.16 -12.81
CA GLU A 3 38.76 14.24 -14.03
C GLU A 3 37.46 15.01 -13.71
N PRO A 4 37.08 16.04 -14.50
CA PRO A 4 35.90 16.84 -14.21
C PRO A 4 34.64 16.00 -14.36
N TYR A 5 33.79 16.04 -13.33
CA TYR A 5 32.40 15.59 -13.26
C TYR A 5 31.79 15.18 -14.62
N ARG A 6 32.06 13.94 -15.05
CA ARG A 6 31.64 13.44 -16.36
C ARG A 6 30.20 12.92 -16.22
N ARG A 7 29.27 13.45 -17.01
CA ARG A 7 27.89 12.94 -17.07
C ARG A 7 27.94 11.42 -17.32
N PRO A 8 27.32 10.58 -16.48
CA PRO A 8 27.24 9.15 -16.74
C PRO A 8 26.59 8.94 -18.11
N LYS A 9 27.28 8.19 -18.98
CA LYS A 9 26.92 8.05 -20.40
C LYS A 9 25.59 7.31 -20.61
N SER A 10 25.13 6.55 -19.62
CA SER A 10 23.94 5.72 -19.72
C SER A 10 22.90 6.11 -18.67
N PHE A 11 21.69 6.37 -19.14
CA PHE A 11 20.48 6.53 -18.32
C PHE A 11 19.96 5.19 -17.80
N THR A 12 20.39 4.09 -18.43
CA THR A 12 20.03 2.70 -18.12
C THR A 12 20.15 2.32 -16.64
N PRO A 13 21.26 2.54 -15.92
CA PRO A 13 21.36 2.17 -14.51
C PRO A 13 20.30 2.87 -13.64
N LEU A 14 19.96 4.12 -13.97
CA LEU A 14 18.95 4.88 -13.26
C LEU A 14 17.57 4.25 -13.46
N VAL A 15 17.21 3.96 -14.71
CA VAL A 15 15.94 3.28 -15.06
C VAL A 15 15.84 1.92 -14.39
N THR A 16 16.90 1.12 -14.43
CA THR A 16 16.93 -0.21 -13.81
C THR A 16 16.64 -0.12 -12.32
N ILE A 17 17.28 0.81 -11.60
CA ILE A 17 17.06 0.98 -10.16
C ILE A 17 15.61 1.39 -9.89
N TYR A 18 15.05 2.33 -10.66
CA TYR A 18 13.65 2.73 -10.49
C TYR A 18 12.67 1.59 -10.74
N VAL A 19 12.88 0.79 -11.79
CA VAL A 19 12.04 -0.36 -12.11
C VAL A 19 12.14 -1.40 -10.99
N CYS A 20 13.36 -1.76 -10.56
CA CYS A 20 13.55 -2.68 -9.44
C CYS A 20 12.88 -2.17 -8.17
N ALA A 21 13.11 -0.92 -7.79
CA ALA A 21 12.51 -0.32 -6.60
C ALA A 21 10.98 -0.35 -6.65
N PHE A 22 10.39 0.01 -7.79
CA PHE A 22 8.94 -0.02 -7.99
C PHE A 22 8.35 -1.42 -7.79
N TYR A 23 8.91 -2.42 -8.47
CA TYR A 23 8.41 -3.80 -8.36
C TYR A 23 8.64 -4.39 -6.97
N THR A 24 9.76 -4.09 -6.32
CA THR A 24 9.98 -4.50 -4.92
C THR A 24 8.94 -3.90 -3.98
N GLY A 25 8.53 -2.64 -4.21
CA GLY A 25 7.46 -1.99 -3.46
C GLY A 25 6.09 -2.66 -3.64
N ILE A 26 5.72 -2.99 -4.89
CA ILE A 26 4.45 -3.67 -5.19
C ILE A 26 4.40 -5.05 -4.52
N ILE A 27 5.48 -5.83 -4.64
CA ILE A 27 5.55 -7.18 -4.08
C ILE A 27 5.50 -7.09 -2.55
N GLY A 28 6.25 -6.18 -1.94
CA GLY A 28 6.22 -5.95 -0.50
C GLY A 28 4.82 -5.59 0.00
N ALA A 29 4.13 -4.66 -0.69
CA ALA A 29 2.76 -4.29 -0.35
C ALA A 29 1.79 -5.47 -0.43
N ALA A 30 1.90 -6.30 -1.48
CA ALA A 30 1.08 -7.49 -1.64
C ALA A 30 1.31 -8.50 -0.50
N ILE A 31 2.57 -8.74 -0.12
CA ILE A 31 2.90 -9.65 1.00
C ILE A 31 2.33 -9.13 2.32
N THR A 32 2.47 -7.82 2.60
CA THR A 32 1.93 -7.23 3.83
C THR A 32 0.41 -7.31 3.90
N GLU A 33 -0.29 -7.14 2.77
CA GLU A 33 -1.74 -7.32 2.69
C GLU A 33 -2.12 -8.77 3.01
N GLN A 34 -1.42 -9.76 2.44
CA GLN A 34 -1.74 -11.17 2.71
C GLN A 34 -1.50 -11.55 4.18
N LEU A 35 -0.36 -11.15 4.76
CA LEU A 35 -0.07 -11.37 6.18
C LEU A 35 -1.11 -10.74 7.10
N TYR A 36 -1.59 -9.54 6.75
CA TYR A 36 -2.68 -8.89 7.49
C TYR A 36 -3.96 -9.73 7.45
N LYS A 37 -4.29 -10.30 6.28
CA LYS A 37 -5.50 -11.12 6.13
C LYS A 37 -5.42 -12.44 6.87
N GLU A 38 -4.29 -13.14 6.80
CA GLU A 38 -4.07 -14.38 7.53
C GLU A 38 -4.26 -14.17 9.03
N LYS A 39 -3.62 -13.13 9.59
CA LYS A 39 -3.78 -12.79 11.00
C LYS A 39 -5.22 -12.43 11.37
N TYR A 40 -5.91 -11.66 10.52
CA TYR A 40 -7.30 -11.28 10.77
C TYR A 40 -8.23 -12.51 10.82
N TRP A 41 -7.98 -13.52 9.98
CA TRP A 41 -8.75 -14.76 10.01
C TRP A 41 -8.50 -15.61 11.26
N GLU A 42 -7.30 -15.57 11.83
CA GLU A 42 -7.02 -16.23 13.10
C GLU A 42 -7.84 -15.60 14.24
N ASP A 43 -7.92 -14.27 14.27
CA ASP A 43 -8.62 -13.51 15.31
C ASP A 43 -10.15 -13.48 15.12
N HIS A 44 -10.62 -13.55 13.88
CA HIS A 44 -12.04 -13.38 13.50
C HIS A 44 -12.53 -14.43 12.49
N PRO A 45 -12.83 -15.66 12.94
CA PRO A 45 -13.31 -16.72 12.06
C PRO A 45 -14.66 -16.36 11.44
N GLY A 46 -14.76 -16.47 10.11
CA GLY A 46 -16.00 -16.26 9.35
C GLY A 46 -16.38 -14.81 9.07
N GLN A 47 -15.54 -13.84 9.47
CA GLN A 47 -15.74 -12.44 9.11
C GLN A 47 -15.04 -12.11 7.78
N VAL A 48 -15.61 -11.17 7.01
CA VAL A 48 -15.00 -10.69 5.77
C VAL A 48 -13.79 -9.84 6.12
N VAL A 49 -12.64 -10.14 5.52
CA VAL A 49 -11.41 -9.42 5.82
C VAL A 49 -11.46 -8.02 5.22
N PRO A 50 -11.30 -6.96 6.05
CA PRO A 50 -11.18 -5.61 5.53
C PRO A 50 -9.86 -5.44 4.75
N LEU A 51 -9.82 -4.47 3.84
CA LEU A 51 -8.57 -4.10 3.16
C LEU A 51 -7.59 -3.49 4.17
N MET A 52 -6.31 -3.82 4.11
CA MET A 52 -5.33 -3.22 5.01
C MET A 52 -5.29 -1.70 4.83
N LYS A 53 -5.28 -0.96 5.94
CA LYS A 53 -5.15 0.49 5.88
C LYS A 53 -3.77 0.86 5.32
N PRO A 54 -3.70 1.77 4.33
CA PRO A 54 -2.44 2.15 3.73
C PRO A 54 -1.52 2.84 4.77
N MET A 55 -0.35 2.26 5.02
CA MET A 55 0.62 2.82 5.98
C MET A 55 1.31 4.10 5.46
N PHE A 56 1.50 4.19 4.14
CA PHE A 56 2.31 5.26 3.52
C PHE A 56 1.52 6.53 3.14
N TYR A 57 0.20 6.53 3.31
CA TYR A 57 -0.66 7.67 2.98
C TYR A 57 -0.99 8.57 4.19
N GLY A 58 -0.20 8.47 5.26
CA GLY A 58 -0.34 9.28 6.49
C GLY A 58 0.24 10.70 6.39
N GLY A 59 0.36 11.27 5.20
CA GLY A 59 0.84 12.64 5.02
C GLY A 59 -0.21 13.69 5.43
N PRO A 60 0.16 14.97 5.63
CA PRO A 60 -0.77 16.04 6.00
C PRO A 60 -1.86 16.29 4.94
N TRP A 61 -1.69 15.74 3.74
CA TRP A 61 -2.66 15.77 2.65
C TRP A 61 -3.64 14.61 2.82
N ARG A 62 -4.85 14.92 3.29
CA ARG A 62 -5.97 13.97 3.24
C ARG A 62 -6.25 13.64 1.78
N VAL A 63 -6.09 12.37 1.42
CA VAL A 63 -6.62 11.86 0.14
C VAL A 63 -8.14 11.93 0.26
N MET A 64 -8.77 12.90 -0.41
CA MET A 64 -10.22 12.99 -0.59
C MET A 64 -10.69 11.93 -1.60
N GLY A 65 -10.31 10.67 -1.37
CA GLY A 65 -10.89 9.53 -2.05
C GLY A 65 -12.25 9.31 -1.40
N GLY A 66 -13.32 9.66 -2.12
CA GLY A 66 -14.69 9.40 -1.68
C GLY A 66 -14.80 8.01 -1.09
N ASP A 67 -15.50 7.94 0.05
CA ASP A 67 -15.79 6.77 0.86
C ASP A 67 -15.39 5.45 0.20
N VAL A 68 -14.37 4.79 0.77
CA VAL A 68 -14.20 3.34 0.59
C VAL A 68 -15.59 2.74 0.83
N PRO A 69 -16.19 2.06 -0.15
CA PRO A 69 -17.61 1.76 -0.07
C PRO A 69 -17.89 0.98 1.22
N ARG A 70 -18.92 1.43 1.96
CA ARG A 70 -19.35 0.87 3.25
C ARG A 70 -19.98 -0.52 3.09
N PHE A 71 -19.30 -1.46 2.45
CA PHE A 71 -19.73 -2.86 2.48
C PHE A 71 -19.54 -3.49 3.87
N VAL A 72 -19.06 -2.72 4.85
CA VAL A 72 -18.81 -3.10 6.24
C VAL A 72 -19.71 -2.31 7.21
N GLU A 73 -20.86 -1.81 6.77
CA GLU A 73 -21.91 -1.46 7.74
C GLU A 73 -22.57 -2.75 8.24
N GLU A 74 -22.17 -3.16 9.45
CA GLU A 74 -22.87 -4.19 10.21
C GLU A 74 -24.37 -3.84 10.31
N PRO A 75 -25.28 -4.81 10.15
CA PRO A 75 -26.73 -4.56 10.19
C PRO A 75 -27.26 -4.06 11.54
N SER A 76 -26.43 -3.93 12.59
CA SER A 76 -26.90 -3.54 13.93
C SER A 76 -27.08 -2.04 14.12
N LYS A 77 -26.45 -1.17 13.31
CA LYS A 77 -26.51 0.30 13.52
C LYS A 77 -27.62 1.01 12.77
N ALA A 78 -28.38 0.32 11.92
CA ALA A 78 -29.56 0.89 11.26
C ALA A 78 -30.81 0.93 12.16
N ALA A 79 -30.76 0.32 13.36
CA ALA A 79 -31.91 0.18 14.26
C ALA A 79 -31.98 1.26 15.36
N THR A 80 -31.14 2.28 15.34
CA THR A 80 -31.24 3.40 16.29
C THR A 80 -31.16 4.72 15.55
N SER A 81 -32.25 5.00 14.86
CA SER A 81 -32.77 6.36 14.66
C SER A 81 -33.02 7.04 16.00
#